data_AF-A0A644ZNJ2-F1
#
_entry.id   AF-A0A644ZNJ2-F1
#
_cell.length_a   1.000
_cell.length_b   1.000
_cell.length_c   1.000
_cell.angle_alpha   90.00
_cell.angle_beta   90.00
_cell.angle_gamma   90.00
#
_symmetry.space_group_name_H-M   'P 1'
#
loop_
_entity.id
_entity.type
_entity.pdbx_description
1 polymer ?
#
loop_
_entity_poly.entity_id
_entity_poly.type
_entity_poly.pdbx_seq_one_letter_code
_entity_poly.pdbx_strand_id
1 'polypeptide(L)'
;MDITTGEPLFSSADKFESGSGWPSFAKPLDPNVVKQLQDTTHGMVRTEVRSRVGDAHLGHVFEDGPAKLGGLRYCINSASLRFIPKDEMQQQGYGVLLPLVD
;
A
#
# COMPACT_ATOMS: atom_id res chain seq x y z
N MET A 1 5.64 -3.26 4.30
CA MET A 1 4.93 -4.10 5.28
C MET A 1 4.05 -3.23 6.17
N ASP A 2 2.99 -3.78 6.73
CA ASP A 2 2.25 -3.18 7.86
C ASP A 2 3.18 -3.07 9.08
N ILE A 3 3.25 -1.88 9.69
CA ILE A 3 4.09 -1.65 10.87
C ILE A 3 3.57 -2.40 12.12
N THR A 4 2.27 -2.70 12.18
CA THR A 4 1.61 -3.29 13.36
C THR A 4 1.67 -4.82 13.36
N THR A 5 1.67 -5.45 12.18
CA THR A 5 1.57 -6.91 12.04
C THR A 5 2.71 -7.55 11.27
N GLY A 6 3.46 -6.76 10.48
CA GLY A 6 4.44 -7.28 9.53
C GLY A 6 3.83 -7.86 8.25
N GLU A 7 2.51 -7.78 8.06
CA GLU A 7 1.84 -8.25 6.84
C GLU A 7 2.40 -7.51 5.59
N PRO A 8 2.76 -8.23 4.51
CA PRO A 8 3.13 -7.61 3.25
C PRO A 8 1.94 -6.90 2.60
N LEU A 9 2.07 -5.60 2.35
CA LEU A 9 0.97 -4.78 1.83
C LEU A 9 1.20 -4.29 0.41
N PHE A 10 2.39 -3.76 0.13
CA PHE A 10 2.74 -3.11 -1.15
C PHE A 10 4.15 -3.49 -1.57
N SER A 11 4.37 -3.58 -2.88
CA SER A 11 5.68 -3.73 -3.50
C SER A 11 6.26 -2.38 -3.91
N SER A 12 7.59 -2.25 -3.88
CA SER A 12 8.30 -1.12 -4.48
C SER A 12 8.12 -1.04 -6.00
N ALA A 13 7.88 -2.17 -6.68
CA ALA A 13 7.66 -2.22 -8.12
C ALA A 13 6.38 -1.45 -8.56
N ASP A 14 5.39 -1.39 -7.66
CA ASP A 14 4.13 -0.69 -7.90
C ASP A 14 4.13 0.75 -7.33
N LYS A 15 5.23 1.18 -6.69
CA LYS A 15 5.37 2.54 -6.17
C LYS A 15 5.63 3.51 -7.32
N PHE A 16 4.99 4.69 -7.28
CA PHE A 16 5.26 5.77 -8.22
C PHE A 16 5.25 7.13 -7.52
N GLU A 17 5.83 8.14 -8.17
CA GLU A 17 5.81 9.53 -7.70
C GLU A 17 4.51 10.21 -8.17
N SER A 18 3.63 10.52 -7.22
CA SER A 18 2.34 11.18 -7.48
C SER A 18 2.38 12.70 -7.29
N GLY A 19 3.41 13.22 -6.60
CA GLY A 19 3.46 14.62 -6.16
C GLY A 19 2.50 14.95 -5.01
N SER A 20 1.79 13.97 -4.43
CA SER A 20 0.83 14.24 -3.35
C SER A 20 1.48 14.54 -2.00
N GLY A 21 2.76 14.17 -1.81
CA GLY A 21 3.46 14.26 -0.52
C GLY A 21 3.40 12.98 0.30
N TRP A 22 2.69 11.94 -0.15
CA TRP A 22 2.63 10.62 0.49
C TRP A 22 3.09 9.51 -0.45
N PRO A 23 3.67 8.41 0.08
CA PRO A 23 3.90 7.20 -0.68
C PRO A 23 2.67 6.79 -1.48
N SER A 24 2.85 6.60 -2.79
CA SER A 24 1.77 6.29 -3.72
C SER A 24 2.07 4.99 -4.46
N PHE A 25 1.10 4.08 -4.49
CA PHE A 25 1.20 2.78 -5.15
C PHE A 25 0.06 2.58 -6.14
N ALA A 26 0.30 1.85 -7.23
CA ALA A 26 -0.73 1.56 -8.22
C ALA A 26 -1.69 0.47 -7.75
N LYS A 27 -1.19 -0.52 -6.99
CA LYS A 27 -1.95 -1.65 -6.47
C LYS A 27 -1.31 -2.20 -5.19
N PRO A 28 -2.09 -2.88 -4.33
CA PRO A 28 -1.53 -3.70 -3.25
C PRO A 28 -0.83 -4.93 -3.83
N LEU A 29 -0.03 -5.60 -2.99
CA LEU A 29 0.64 -6.85 -3.33
C LEU A 29 -0.38 -7.94 -3.75
N ASP A 30 -1.50 -7.99 -3.03
CA ASP A 30 -2.66 -8.84 -3.32
C ASP A 30 -3.93 -8.05 -2.93
N PRO A 31 -5.02 -8.10 -3.70
CA PRO A 31 -6.27 -7.39 -3.35
C PRO A 31 -6.81 -7.71 -1.96
N ASN A 32 -6.51 -8.90 -1.41
CA ASN A 32 -6.99 -9.37 -0.12
C ASN A 32 -6.13 -8.88 1.06
N VAL A 33 -4.96 -8.28 0.87
CA VAL A 33 -4.16 -7.78 2.01
C VAL A 33 -4.65 -6.44 2.55
N VAL A 34 -5.59 -5.80 1.84
CA VAL A 34 -6.21 -4.54 2.24
C VAL A 34 -7.73 -4.65 2.25
N LYS A 35 -8.37 -3.84 3.10
CA LYS A 35 -9.81 -3.61 3.10
C LYS A 35 -10.07 -2.19 2.59
N GLN A 36 -11.11 -2.06 1.79
CA GLN A 36 -11.60 -0.77 1.32
C GLN A 36 -12.92 -0.43 2.01
N LEU A 37 -13.00 0.75 2.62
CA LEU A 37 -14.15 1.20 3.37
C LEU A 37 -14.58 2.58 2.87
N GLN A 38 -15.88 2.81 2.80
CA GLN A 38 -16.40 4.14 2.49
C GLN A 38 -16.10 5.10 3.65
N ASP A 39 -15.49 6.23 3.34
CA ASP A 39 -15.17 7.30 4.29
C ASP A 39 -15.87 8.60 3.85
N THR A 40 -16.76 9.10 4.72
CA THR A 40 -17.52 10.34 4.51
C THR A 40 -17.04 11.49 5.40
N THR A 41 -15.88 11.34 6.05
CA THR A 41 -15.33 12.37 6.94
C THR A 41 -14.84 13.59 6.15
N HIS A 42 -14.69 14.72 6.85
CA HIS A 42 -14.23 15.99 6.27
C HIS A 42 -15.06 16.51 5.09
N GLY A 43 -16.33 16.10 4.97
CA GLY A 43 -17.25 16.57 3.92
C GLY A 43 -16.93 16.02 2.52
N MET A 44 -16.13 14.97 2.43
CA MET A 44 -15.76 14.31 1.16
C MET A 44 -16.20 12.85 1.18
N VAL A 45 -16.47 12.27 0.00
CA VAL A 45 -16.64 10.81 -0.15
C VAL A 45 -15.34 10.25 -0.70
N ARG A 46 -14.69 9.39 0.09
CA ARG A 46 -13.41 8.75 -0.24
C ARG A 46 -13.48 7.26 0.07
N THR A 47 -12.49 6.51 -0.39
CA THR A 47 -12.33 5.10 -0.04
C THR A 47 -11.09 4.96 0.85
N GLU A 48 -11.33 4.71 2.14
CA GLU A 48 -10.29 4.39 3.12
C GLU A 48 -9.68 3.01 2.81
N VAL A 49 -8.37 2.90 3.01
CA VAL A 49 -7.60 1.66 2.88
C VAL A 49 -7.07 1.28 4.27
N ARG A 50 -7.38 0.05 4.71
CA ARG A 50 -6.92 -0.52 5.98
C ARG A 50 -6.23 -1.87 5.77
N SER A 51 -5.29 -2.26 6.64
CA SER A 51 -4.67 -3.58 6.54
C SER A 51 -5.67 -4.68 6.90
N ARG A 52 -5.61 -5.83 6.19
CA ARG A 52 -6.57 -6.91 6.44
C ARG A 52 -6.40 -7.50 7.84
N VAL A 53 -5.16 -7.83 8.22
CA VAL A 53 -4.88 -8.54 9.49
C VAL A 53 -4.94 -7.60 10.69
N GLY A 54 -4.32 -6.42 10.58
CA GLY A 54 -4.20 -5.49 11.71
C GLY A 54 -5.36 -4.51 11.88
N ASP A 55 -6.22 -4.38 10.86
CA ASP A 55 -7.21 -3.30 10.75
C ASP A 55 -6.58 -1.90 10.93
N ALA A 56 -5.29 -1.77 10.64
CA ALA A 56 -4.57 -0.52 10.79
C ALA A 56 -4.98 0.44 9.67
N HIS A 57 -5.24 1.70 10.00
CA HIS A 57 -5.44 2.73 8.98
C HIS A 57 -4.16 2.91 8.16
N LEU A 58 -4.26 2.77 6.84
CA LEU A 58 -3.15 2.94 5.92
C LEU A 58 -3.25 4.27 5.17
N GLY A 59 -4.42 4.62 4.68
CA GLY A 59 -4.65 5.85 3.91
C GLY A 59 -5.91 5.76 3.07
N HIS A 60 -5.84 6.22 1.82
CA HIS A 60 -6.98 6.24 0.89
C HIS A 60 -6.58 5.80 -0.51
N VAL A 61 -7.55 5.32 -1.28
CA VAL A 61 -7.40 5.01 -2.71
C VAL A 61 -8.23 5.97 -3.56
N PHE A 62 -7.66 6.38 -4.69
CA PHE A 62 -8.24 7.32 -5.65
C PHE A 62 -8.16 6.75 -7.08
N GLU A 63 -9.05 7.19 -7.96
CA GLU A 63 -9.11 6.80 -9.39
C GLU A 63 -8.32 7.74 -10.31
N ASP A 64 -7.43 8.56 -9.74
CA ASP A 64 -6.60 9.55 -10.44
C ASP A 64 -5.15 9.05 -10.65
N GLY A 65 -4.94 7.73 -10.59
CA GLY A 65 -3.64 7.11 -10.78
C GLY A 65 -3.22 7.03 -12.26
N PRO A 66 -1.97 6.67 -12.55
CA PRO A 66 -1.50 6.48 -13.92
C PRO A 66 -2.30 5.40 -14.63
N ALA A 67 -2.96 5.76 -15.74
CA ALA A 67 -3.79 4.82 -16.52
C ALA A 67 -3.02 3.57 -16.97
N LYS A 68 -1.73 3.72 -17.32
CA LYS A 68 -0.84 2.60 -17.71
C LYS A 68 -0.61 1.57 -16.60
N LEU A 69 -0.88 1.93 -15.33
CA LEU A 69 -0.73 1.07 -14.16
C LEU A 69 -2.08 0.62 -13.57
N GLY A 70 -3.18 0.85 -14.29
CA GLY A 70 -4.54 0.49 -13.86
C GLY A 70 -5.37 1.65 -13.32
N GLY A 71 -4.86 2.87 -13.31
CA GLY A 71 -5.64 4.08 -12.99
C GLY A 71 -5.92 4.32 -11.51
N LEU A 72 -5.46 3.44 -10.61
CA LEU A 72 -5.62 3.61 -9.17
C LEU A 72 -4.38 4.24 -8.53
N ARG A 73 -4.61 5.02 -7.48
CA ARG A 73 -3.58 5.60 -6.62
C ARG A 73 -3.89 5.31 -5.16
N TYR A 74 -3.17 4.35 -4.60
CA TYR A 74 -3.14 4.06 -3.16
C TYR A 74 -2.20 5.06 -2.49
N CYS A 75 -2.76 6.09 -1.86
CA CYS A 75 -2.05 7.13 -1.15
C CYS A 75 -1.93 6.73 0.33
N ILE A 76 -0.76 6.25 0.72
CA ILE A 76 -0.56 5.55 2.00
C ILE A 76 0.37 6.34 2.92
N ASN A 77 0.03 6.40 4.19
CA ASN A 77 0.84 7.04 5.22
C ASN A 77 2.15 6.26 5.41
N SER A 78 3.29 6.95 5.33
CA SER A 78 4.59 6.31 5.61
C SER A 78 4.67 5.76 7.04
N ALA A 79 4.01 6.44 7.99
CA ALA A 79 3.97 6.03 9.40
C ALA A 79 3.26 4.69 9.64
N SER A 80 2.40 4.23 8.72
CA SER A 80 1.73 2.93 8.83
C SER A 80 2.54 1.80 8.20
N LEU A 81 3.71 2.10 7.63
CA LEU A 81 4.51 1.14 6.86
C LEU A 81 5.90 0.95 7.47
N ARG A 82 6.37 -0.30 7.42
CA ARG A 82 7.78 -0.67 7.58
C ARG A 82 8.34 -1.09 6.22
N PHE A 83 9.40 -0.41 5.77
CA PHE A 83 10.13 -0.78 4.56
C PHE A 83 11.13 -1.90 4.86
N ILE A 84 11.24 -2.88 3.95
CA ILE A 84 12.21 -3.97 4.02
C ILE A 84 13.05 -3.90 2.74
N PRO A 85 14.35 -3.58 2.82
CA PRO A 85 15.25 -3.61 1.68
C PRO A 85 15.30 -5.00 1.04
N LYS A 86 15.43 -5.06 -0.29
CA LYS A 86 15.40 -6.31 -1.07
C LYS A 86 16.45 -7.33 -0.60
N ASP A 87 17.66 -6.86 -0.29
CA ASP A 87 18.79 -7.63 0.21
C ASP A 87 18.56 -8.20 1.63
N GLU A 88 17.67 -7.59 2.40
CA GLU A 88 17.28 -8.07 3.73
C GLU A 88 16.07 -9.01 3.73
N MET A 89 15.28 -9.04 2.64
CA MET A 89 14.02 -9.80 2.58
C MET A 89 14.21 -11.29 2.89
N GLN A 90 15.25 -11.93 2.35
CA GLN A 90 15.52 -13.35 2.60
C GLN A 90 15.80 -13.62 4.09
N GLN A 91 16.62 -12.78 4.71
CA GLN A 91 17.03 -12.93 6.10
C GLN A 91 15.87 -12.67 7.07
N GLN A 92 14.97 -11.76 6.71
CA GLN A 92 13.78 -11.43 7.49
C GLN A 92 12.58 -12.37 7.23
N GLY A 93 12.76 -13.43 6.44
CA GLY A 93 11.72 -14.44 6.19
C GLY A 93 10.72 -14.09 5.08
N TYR A 94 10.98 -13.03 4.31
CA TYR A 94 10.15 -12.57 3.19
C TYR A 94 10.70 -12.99 1.82
N GLY A 95 11.61 -13.97 1.78
CA GLY A 95 12.26 -14.44 0.54
C GLY A 95 11.29 -14.86 -0.55
N VAL A 96 10.13 -15.42 -0.17
CA VAL A 96 9.07 -15.85 -1.12
C VAL A 96 8.47 -14.68 -1.92
N LEU A 97 8.66 -13.44 -1.47
CA LEU A 97 8.13 -12.23 -2.11
C LEU A 97 9.14 -11.56 -3.05
N LEU A 98 10.38 -12.04 -3.12
CA LEU A 98 11.42 -11.48 -3.99
C LEU A 98 10.97 -11.32 -5.46
N PRO A 99 10.25 -12.29 -6.08
CA PRO A 99 9.77 -12.12 -7.45
C PRO A 99 8.77 -10.99 -7.67
N LEU A 100 8.20 -10.42 -6.59
CA LEU A 100 7.18 -9.37 -6.65
C LEU A 100 7.79 -7.96 -6.52
N VAL A 101 9.09 -7.86 -6.22
CA VAL A 101 9.80 -6.57 -6.06
C VAL A 101 10.80 -6.28 -7.19
N ASP A 102 10.93 -7.21 -8.15
CA ASP A 102 11.80 -7.13 -9.33
C ASP A 102 11.18 -6.35 -10.50
#